data_AF-A0AAU4W363-F1
#
_entry.id   AF-A0AAU4W363-F1
#
_cell.length_a   1.000
_cell.length_b   1.000
_cell.length_c   1.000
_cell.angle_alpha   90.00
_cell.angle_beta   90.00
_cell.angle_gamma   90.00
#
_symmetry.space_group_name_H-M   'P 1'
#
loop_
_entity.id
_entity.type
_entity.pdbx_description
1 polymer ?
#
loop_
_entity_poly.entity_id
_entity_poly.type
_entity_poly.pdbx_seq_one_letter_code
_entity_poly.pdbx_strand_id
1 'polypeptide(L)'
;MPSVGALVRQVRSGAYGPDPAHERVSVAFTTSQAVRHHGRAGGYRNEVLSLRLAAAVGSCAVEPRSLPAAALDDCAGASVAELLDHPLLPVRIAALDAYLMHVRPHTPEHGARPHVVPRGDSLHRSRSRARAVVDLLPASGPRRVLVVGVVNSLLEQLRARGIGYVPCDLKGGATEWGEPVRTDARAELAHCDAILASGMTLGNGSFQPLLDHAARTGTPLVMFAQTGSAVLPRFLGAGVSAVSAEPYPFFWLDGGPGVIHRYGGSR
;
A
#
# COMPACT_ATOMS: atom_id res chain seq x y z
N MET A 1 -2.85 7.40 20.74
CA MET A 1 -1.92 6.64 19.87
C MET A 1 -2.39 6.75 18.42
N PRO A 2 -1.47 6.86 17.45
CA PRO A 2 -1.82 6.91 16.03
C PRO A 2 -2.55 5.64 15.59
N SER A 3 -3.68 5.78 14.90
CA SER A 3 -4.44 4.66 14.33
C SER A 3 -5.30 5.13 13.16
N VAL A 4 -5.74 4.18 12.31
CA VAL A 4 -6.66 4.50 11.20
C VAL A 4 -7.97 5.10 11.73
N GLY A 5 -8.50 4.57 12.83
CA GLY A 5 -9.71 5.14 13.46
C GLY A 5 -9.51 6.57 13.98
N ALA A 6 -8.32 6.92 14.48
CA ALA A 6 -8.00 8.29 14.85
C ALA A 6 -7.94 9.21 13.63
N LEU A 7 -7.34 8.75 12.53
CA LEU A 7 -7.28 9.48 11.27
C LEU A 7 -8.69 9.73 10.69
N VAL A 8 -9.58 8.73 10.74
CA VAL A 8 -10.99 8.88 10.33
C VAL A 8 -11.70 9.96 11.16
N ARG A 9 -11.48 9.99 12.49
CA ARG A 9 -12.05 11.04 13.35
C ARG A 9 -11.52 12.42 12.99
N GLN A 10 -10.23 12.54 12.68
CA GLN A 10 -9.64 13.82 12.23
C GLN A 10 -10.25 14.32 10.92
N VAL A 11 -10.43 13.43 9.94
CA VAL A 11 -11.13 13.73 8.69
C VAL A 11 -12.55 14.24 8.96
N ARG A 12 -13.32 13.53 9.80
CA ARG A 12 -14.69 13.94 10.17
C ARG A 12 -14.75 15.28 10.91
N SER A 13 -13.72 15.62 11.69
CA SER A 13 -13.66 16.91 12.38
C SER A 13 -13.20 18.08 11.51
N GLY A 14 -12.98 17.87 10.20
CA GLY A 14 -12.53 18.91 9.27
C GLY A 14 -11.03 19.23 9.35
N ALA A 15 -10.22 18.38 9.99
CA ALA A 15 -8.79 18.65 10.18
C ALA A 15 -7.96 18.63 8.88
N TYR A 16 -8.51 18.08 7.79
CA TYR A 16 -7.81 17.92 6.52
C TYR A 16 -8.38 18.76 5.38
N GLY A 17 -9.68 19.04 5.38
CA GLY A 17 -10.36 19.67 4.26
C GLY A 17 -11.87 19.75 4.46
N PRO A 18 -12.65 19.84 3.36
CA PRO A 18 -14.10 19.97 3.41
C PRO A 18 -14.78 18.83 4.17
N ASP A 19 -16.00 19.08 4.65
CA ASP A 19 -16.81 18.07 5.34
C ASP A 19 -17.03 16.84 4.43
N PRO A 20 -16.61 15.63 4.86
CA PRO A 20 -16.79 14.41 4.07
C PRO A 20 -18.26 14.08 3.76
N ALA A 21 -19.24 14.68 4.43
CA ALA A 21 -20.66 14.54 4.10
C ALA A 21 -21.05 15.23 2.79
N HIS A 22 -20.26 16.23 2.35
CA HIS A 22 -20.48 16.96 1.10
C HIS A 22 -19.64 16.45 -0.07
N GLU A 23 -18.66 15.58 0.19
CA GLU A 23 -17.81 14.97 -0.82
C GLU A 23 -18.42 13.66 -1.33
N ARG A 24 -18.77 13.60 -2.62
CA ARG A 24 -19.45 12.42 -3.21
C ARG A 24 -18.56 11.67 -4.20
N VAL A 25 -18.56 10.35 -4.07
CA VAL A 25 -17.89 9.46 -5.03
C VAL A 25 -18.68 9.44 -6.34
N SER A 26 -18.03 9.75 -7.45
CA SER A 26 -18.69 9.80 -8.77
C SER A 26 -18.61 8.48 -9.52
N VAL A 27 -17.57 7.68 -9.26
CA VAL A 27 -17.36 6.38 -9.92
C VAL A 27 -16.81 5.39 -8.90
N ALA A 28 -17.38 4.19 -8.86
CA ALA A 28 -16.83 3.03 -8.18
C ALA A 28 -16.53 1.95 -9.20
N PHE A 29 -15.36 1.31 -9.11
CA PHE A 29 -14.98 0.23 -10.02
C PHE A 29 -14.02 -0.74 -9.37
N THR A 30 -14.01 -1.97 -9.87
CA THR A 30 -12.98 -2.96 -9.53
C THR A 30 -12.02 -3.15 -10.70
N THR A 31 -10.73 -3.25 -10.41
CA THR A 31 -9.73 -3.71 -11.38
C THR A 31 -9.26 -5.10 -10.99
N SER A 32 -9.56 -6.09 -11.83
CA SER A 32 -9.08 -7.47 -11.69
C SER A 32 -7.96 -7.74 -12.70
N GLN A 33 -6.86 -8.31 -12.24
CA GLN A 33 -5.76 -8.73 -13.11
C GLN A 33 -5.22 -10.11 -12.75
N ALA A 34 -4.70 -10.81 -13.74
CA ALA A 34 -3.92 -12.04 -13.57
C ALA A 34 -2.59 -11.89 -14.29
N VAL A 35 -1.50 -12.27 -13.63
CA VAL A 35 -0.14 -12.03 -14.11
C VAL A 35 0.65 -13.33 -14.15
N ARG A 36 1.29 -13.59 -15.28
CA ARG A 36 2.34 -14.61 -15.45
C ARG A 36 3.46 -13.95 -16.25
N HIS A 37 4.58 -13.67 -15.61
CA HIS A 37 5.71 -13.04 -16.29
C HIS A 37 6.57 -14.08 -16.99
N HIS A 38 7.01 -13.78 -18.20
CA HIS A 38 8.06 -14.56 -18.85
C HIS A 38 9.32 -14.55 -17.97
N GLY A 39 9.89 -15.72 -17.69
CA GLY A 39 11.04 -15.89 -16.80
C GLY A 39 10.72 -15.95 -15.30
N ARG A 40 9.44 -16.06 -14.91
CA ARG A 40 9.03 -16.39 -13.52
C ARG A 40 8.35 -17.75 -13.45
N ALA A 41 8.55 -18.48 -12.36
CA ALA A 41 7.97 -19.81 -12.17
C ALA A 41 6.46 -19.79 -11.80
N GLY A 42 5.93 -18.65 -11.36
CA GLY A 42 4.57 -18.53 -10.83
C GLY A 42 3.80 -17.31 -11.35
N GLY A 43 2.54 -17.21 -10.93
CA GLY A 43 1.66 -16.10 -11.24
C GLY A 43 0.77 -15.73 -10.07
N TYR A 44 0.12 -14.57 -10.16
CA TYR A 44 -0.78 -14.07 -9.13
C TYR A 44 -2.02 -13.45 -9.74
N ARG A 45 -3.07 -13.30 -8.93
CA ARG A 45 -4.30 -12.60 -9.27
C ARG A 45 -4.54 -11.53 -8.22
N ASN A 46 -4.77 -10.30 -8.67
CA ASN A 46 -5.12 -9.19 -7.80
C ASN A 46 -6.50 -8.66 -8.17
N GLU A 47 -7.21 -8.17 -7.17
CA GLU A 47 -8.45 -7.42 -7.32
C GLU A 47 -8.38 -6.17 -6.46
N VAL A 48 -8.75 -5.03 -7.03
CA VAL A 48 -8.66 -3.72 -6.35
C VAL A 48 -9.96 -2.97 -6.51
N LEU A 49 -10.62 -2.65 -5.39
CA LEU A 49 -11.71 -1.67 -5.33
C LEU A 49 -11.11 -0.27 -5.45
N SER A 50 -11.66 0.54 -6.35
CA SER A 50 -11.25 1.92 -6.56
C SER A 50 -12.46 2.86 -6.61
N LEU A 51 -12.34 3.98 -5.91
CA LEU A 51 -13.39 4.99 -5.78
C LEU A 51 -12.85 6.34 -6.28
N ARG A 52 -13.55 6.95 -7.22
CA ARG A 52 -13.21 8.26 -7.77
C ARG A 52 -13.97 9.36 -7.04
N LEU A 53 -13.23 10.27 -6.42
CA LEU A 53 -13.72 11.52 -5.83
C LEU A 53 -13.08 12.69 -6.57
N ALA A 54 -13.88 13.46 -7.31
CA ALA A 54 -13.38 14.51 -8.20
C ALA A 54 -12.24 14.01 -9.13
N ALA A 55 -11.03 14.56 -8.99
CA ALA A 55 -9.84 14.16 -9.73
C ALA A 55 -9.04 13.01 -9.08
N ALA A 56 -9.35 12.65 -7.83
CA ALA A 56 -8.64 11.64 -7.07
C ALA A 56 -9.28 10.26 -7.21
N VAL A 57 -8.45 9.23 -7.15
CA VAL A 57 -8.88 7.84 -7.04
C VAL A 57 -8.22 7.23 -5.81
N GLY A 58 -9.04 6.77 -4.87
CA GLY A 58 -8.60 5.99 -3.72
C GLY A 58 -8.82 4.51 -3.97
N SER A 59 -7.93 3.68 -3.44
CA SER A 59 -7.95 2.25 -3.74
C SER A 59 -7.73 1.37 -2.52
N CYS A 60 -8.36 0.19 -2.55
CA CYS A 60 -8.08 -0.90 -1.62
C CYS A 60 -8.11 -2.24 -2.35
N ALA A 61 -6.97 -2.92 -2.37
CA ALA A 61 -6.88 -4.31 -2.79
C ALA A 61 -7.65 -5.23 -1.85
N VAL A 62 -8.27 -6.24 -2.44
CA VAL A 62 -9.09 -7.25 -1.77
C VAL A 62 -8.69 -8.63 -2.26
N GLU A 63 -9.04 -9.67 -1.50
CA GLU A 63 -8.87 -11.03 -1.99
C GLU A 63 -9.74 -11.24 -3.24
N PRO A 64 -9.23 -11.91 -4.29
CA PRO A 64 -10.00 -12.09 -5.52
C PRO A 64 -11.34 -12.78 -5.26
N ARG A 65 -12.42 -12.17 -5.75
CA ARG A 65 -13.82 -12.59 -5.59
C ARG A 65 -14.37 -12.48 -4.16
N SER A 66 -13.73 -11.70 -3.30
CA SER A 66 -14.24 -11.43 -1.93
C SER A 66 -15.18 -10.23 -1.85
N LEU A 67 -15.20 -9.36 -2.86
CA LEU A 67 -16.09 -8.20 -2.87
C LEU A 67 -17.50 -8.60 -3.35
N PRO A 68 -18.57 -8.29 -2.60
CA PRO A 68 -19.94 -8.48 -3.06
C PRO A 68 -20.23 -7.61 -4.29
N ALA A 69 -21.04 -8.11 -5.23
CA ALA A 69 -21.38 -7.37 -6.45
C ALA A 69 -22.03 -6.00 -6.15
N ALA A 70 -22.93 -5.96 -5.16
CA ALA A 70 -23.61 -4.74 -4.73
C ALA A 70 -22.68 -3.65 -4.17
N ALA A 71 -21.45 -4.00 -3.76
CA ALA A 71 -20.55 -3.05 -3.13
C ALA A 71 -20.17 -1.88 -4.06
N LEU A 72 -20.16 -2.08 -5.38
CA LEU A 72 -19.92 -0.99 -6.32
C LEU A 72 -21.11 -0.04 -6.41
N ASP A 73 -22.32 -0.59 -6.48
CA ASP A 73 -23.56 0.19 -6.55
C ASP A 73 -23.76 0.99 -5.27
N ASP A 74 -23.46 0.39 -4.10
CA ASP A 74 -23.50 1.06 -2.81
C ASP A 74 -22.48 2.21 -2.69
N CYS A 75 -21.36 2.12 -3.42
CA CYS A 75 -20.30 3.13 -3.38
C CYS A 75 -20.55 4.31 -4.32
N ALA A 76 -21.14 4.08 -5.49
CA ALA A 76 -21.33 5.13 -6.48
C ALA A 76 -22.41 6.13 -6.02
N GLY A 77 -22.07 7.42 -5.99
CA GLY A 77 -22.96 8.49 -5.54
C GLY A 77 -23.01 8.71 -4.02
N ALA A 78 -22.52 7.76 -3.22
CA ALA A 78 -22.43 7.89 -1.78
C ALA A 78 -21.43 8.99 -1.36
N SER A 79 -21.70 9.61 -0.21
CA SER A 79 -20.76 10.55 0.41
C SER A 79 -19.59 9.82 1.05
N VAL A 80 -18.45 10.50 1.18
CA VAL A 80 -17.29 9.97 1.91
C VAL A 80 -17.68 9.64 3.36
N ALA A 81 -18.50 10.47 4.01
CA ALA A 81 -18.94 10.22 5.39
C ALA A 81 -19.69 8.89 5.56
N GLU A 82 -20.62 8.59 4.64
CA GLU A 82 -21.35 7.30 4.61
C GLU A 82 -20.39 6.14 4.38
N LEU A 83 -19.46 6.28 3.42
CA LEU A 83 -18.52 5.22 3.07
C LEU A 83 -17.47 4.95 4.16
N LEU A 84 -17.13 5.94 4.98
CA LEU A 84 -16.28 5.76 6.15
C LEU A 84 -16.96 4.93 7.26
N ASP A 85 -18.29 4.82 7.26
CA ASP A 85 -19.08 3.96 8.16
C ASP A 85 -19.49 2.62 7.51
N HIS A 86 -19.09 2.38 6.27
CA HIS A 86 -19.47 1.17 5.52
C HIS A 86 -19.04 -0.13 6.24
N PRO A 87 -19.86 -1.21 6.23
CA PRO A 87 -19.54 -2.45 6.93
C PRO A 87 -18.24 -3.10 6.42
N LEU A 88 -17.98 -3.01 5.12
CA LEU A 88 -16.76 -3.54 4.51
C LEU A 88 -15.55 -2.62 4.77
N LEU A 89 -14.53 -3.16 5.44
CA LEU A 89 -13.26 -2.46 5.67
C LEU A 89 -12.59 -1.97 4.36
N PRO A 90 -12.55 -2.75 3.26
CA PRO A 90 -11.97 -2.26 2.01
C PRO A 90 -12.65 -1.01 1.45
N VAL A 91 -13.97 -0.88 1.59
CA VAL A 91 -14.72 0.31 1.17
C VAL A 91 -14.30 1.52 2.01
N ARG A 92 -14.24 1.35 3.33
CA ARG A 92 -13.77 2.40 4.25
C ARG A 92 -12.37 2.89 3.92
N ILE A 93 -11.45 1.97 3.62
CA ILE A 93 -10.07 2.32 3.25
C ILE A 93 -10.02 3.02 1.88
N ALA A 94 -10.71 2.52 0.87
CA ALA A 94 -10.73 3.15 -0.46
C ALA A 94 -11.34 4.57 -0.41
N ALA A 95 -12.39 4.77 0.39
CA ALA A 95 -13.02 6.07 0.58
C ALA A 95 -12.11 7.06 1.32
N LEU A 96 -11.46 6.61 2.41
CA LEU A 96 -10.48 7.42 3.13
C LEU A 96 -9.30 7.79 2.23
N ASP A 97 -8.82 6.85 1.41
CA ASP A 97 -7.74 7.08 0.46
C ASP A 97 -8.13 8.10 -0.61
N ALA A 98 -9.35 8.01 -1.15
CA ALA A 98 -9.87 8.93 -2.16
C ALA A 98 -9.98 10.35 -1.61
N TYR A 99 -10.54 10.48 -0.40
CA TYR A 99 -10.64 11.78 0.29
C TYR A 99 -9.27 12.38 0.58
N LEU A 100 -8.35 11.62 1.17
CA LEU A 100 -7.01 12.13 1.48
C LEU A 100 -6.21 12.47 0.21
N MET A 101 -6.36 11.70 -0.86
CA MET A 101 -5.76 12.03 -2.16
C MET A 101 -6.37 13.31 -2.76
N HIS A 102 -7.67 13.55 -2.56
CA HIS A 102 -8.34 14.76 -3.02
C HIS A 102 -7.82 16.01 -2.28
N VAL A 103 -7.70 15.94 -0.95
CA VAL A 103 -7.34 17.12 -0.12
C VAL A 103 -5.84 17.27 0.15
N ARG A 104 -5.06 16.21 -0.05
CA ARG A 104 -3.59 16.17 0.08
C ARG A 104 -2.99 15.33 -1.06
N PRO A 105 -3.13 15.78 -2.32
CA PRO A 105 -2.60 15.08 -3.48
C PRO A 105 -1.09 14.88 -3.36
N HIS A 106 -0.56 13.88 -4.08
CA HIS A 106 0.86 13.55 -4.05
C HIS A 106 1.74 14.57 -4.77
N THR A 107 1.92 15.72 -4.14
CA THR A 107 2.75 16.83 -4.63
C THR A 107 3.88 17.14 -3.63
N PRO A 108 4.96 17.81 -4.06
CA PRO A 108 6.05 18.21 -3.17
C PRO A 108 5.59 19.04 -1.96
N GLU A 109 4.56 19.87 -2.12
CA GLU A 109 3.98 20.68 -1.03
C GLU A 109 3.38 19.80 0.08
N HIS A 110 2.93 18.60 -0.27
CA HIS A 110 2.42 17.60 0.67
C HIS A 110 3.47 16.57 1.11
N GLY A 111 4.74 16.81 0.77
CA GLY A 111 5.89 15.97 1.15
C GLY A 111 6.19 14.83 0.18
N ALA A 112 5.49 14.76 -0.96
CA ALA A 112 5.67 13.72 -1.96
C ALA A 112 6.88 14.00 -2.85
N ARG A 113 7.76 13.03 -3.03
CA ARG A 113 8.86 13.11 -4.01
C ARG A 113 8.54 12.20 -5.20
N PRO A 114 8.19 12.74 -6.38
CA PRO A 114 7.89 11.91 -7.54
C PRO A 114 9.13 11.11 -7.94
N HIS A 115 8.90 9.85 -8.29
CA HIS A 115 9.92 8.92 -8.76
C HIS A 115 9.40 8.20 -9.99
N VAL A 116 10.12 8.36 -11.10
CA VAL A 116 9.73 7.79 -12.39
C VAL A 116 9.97 6.29 -12.39
N VAL A 117 8.94 5.53 -12.73
CA VAL A 117 9.06 4.13 -13.16
C VAL A 117 9.14 4.16 -14.69
N PRO A 118 10.25 3.69 -15.28
CA PRO A 118 10.45 3.75 -16.72
C PRO A 118 9.41 2.90 -17.47
N ARG A 119 9.22 3.22 -18.74
CA ARG A 119 8.46 2.37 -19.67
C ARG A 119 9.12 0.99 -19.77
N GLY A 120 8.33 -0.03 -20.08
CA GLY A 120 8.82 -1.38 -20.32
C GLY A 120 7.74 -2.42 -20.12
N ASP A 121 8.12 -3.69 -20.28
CA ASP A 121 7.22 -4.79 -19.94
C ASP A 121 6.90 -4.84 -18.44
N SER A 122 5.85 -5.60 -18.10
CA SER A 122 5.35 -5.69 -16.74
C SER A 122 6.40 -6.15 -15.71
N LEU A 123 7.32 -7.05 -16.09
CA LEU A 123 8.37 -7.54 -15.20
C LEU A 123 9.47 -6.49 -14.98
N HIS A 124 9.89 -5.81 -16.05
CA HIS A 124 10.86 -4.71 -15.99
C HIS A 124 10.35 -3.59 -15.08
N ARG A 125 9.09 -3.18 -15.27
CA ARG A 125 8.44 -2.16 -14.44
C ARG A 125 8.32 -2.60 -12.98
N SER A 126 7.92 -3.86 -12.73
CA SER A 126 7.85 -4.43 -11.38
C SER A 126 9.21 -4.39 -10.66
N ARG A 127 10.29 -4.75 -11.35
CA ARG A 127 11.67 -4.69 -10.82
C ARG A 127 12.12 -3.26 -10.52
N SER A 128 11.83 -2.32 -11.42
CA SER A 128 12.16 -0.91 -11.20
C SER A 128 11.42 -0.32 -9.99
N ARG A 129 10.12 -0.58 -9.88
CA ARG A 129 9.31 -0.23 -8.71
C ARG A 129 9.85 -0.88 -7.43
N ALA A 130 10.20 -2.17 -7.48
CA ALA A 130 10.75 -2.88 -6.32
C ALA A 130 12.08 -2.26 -5.86
N ARG A 131 12.97 -1.91 -6.80
CA ARG A 131 14.21 -1.20 -6.49
C ARG A 131 13.91 0.10 -5.74
N ALA A 132 12.93 0.85 -6.24
CA ALA A 132 12.54 2.12 -5.65
C ALA A 132 11.99 2.01 -4.22
N VAL A 133 11.30 0.91 -3.91
CA VAL A 133 10.83 0.60 -2.54
C VAL A 133 12.03 0.23 -1.65
N VAL A 134 12.92 -0.65 -2.10
CA VAL A 134 14.07 -1.10 -1.29
C VAL A 134 15.05 0.06 -1.03
N ASP A 135 15.14 1.04 -1.93
CA ASP A 135 15.91 2.28 -1.74
C ASP A 135 15.40 3.17 -0.59
N LEU A 136 14.19 2.91 -0.04
CA LEU A 136 13.66 3.62 1.12
C LEU A 136 14.12 3.02 2.47
N LEU A 137 14.74 1.84 2.45
CA LEU A 137 15.35 1.28 3.66
C LEU A 137 16.53 2.16 4.13
N PRO A 138 16.88 2.12 5.44
CA PRO A 138 17.99 2.92 5.96
C PRO A 138 19.31 2.65 5.22
N ALA A 139 20.07 3.71 4.97
CA ALA A 139 21.38 3.64 4.30
C ALA A 139 22.41 2.76 5.05
N SER A 140 22.29 2.63 6.37
CA SER A 140 23.13 1.71 7.16
C SER A 140 22.90 0.23 6.81
N GLY A 141 21.83 -0.09 6.07
CA GLY A 141 21.50 -1.42 5.61
C GLY A 141 20.98 -2.32 6.74
N PRO A 142 19.69 -2.71 6.74
CA PRO A 142 19.23 -3.76 7.67
C PRO A 142 19.88 -5.10 7.32
N ARG A 143 20.18 -5.93 8.33
CA ARG A 143 20.69 -7.28 8.08
C ARG A 143 19.55 -8.23 7.71
N ARG A 144 18.40 -8.08 8.36
CA ARG A 144 17.21 -8.89 8.13
C ARG A 144 15.93 -8.05 8.04
N VAL A 145 15.20 -8.22 6.94
CA VAL A 145 13.97 -7.47 6.63
C VAL A 145 12.75 -8.37 6.67
N LEU A 146 11.73 -8.02 7.46
CA LEU A 146 10.41 -8.65 7.36
C LEU A 146 9.68 -8.09 6.13
N VAL A 147 9.23 -8.96 5.22
CA VAL A 147 8.50 -8.56 4.01
C VAL A 147 7.05 -9.05 4.09
N VAL A 148 6.12 -8.15 4.41
CA VAL A 148 4.68 -8.44 4.56
C VAL A 148 3.93 -8.11 3.27
N GLY A 149 3.29 -9.11 2.68
CA GLY A 149 2.71 -9.05 1.33
C GLY A 149 3.78 -9.36 0.30
N VAL A 150 4.01 -10.66 0.04
CA VAL A 150 5.20 -11.13 -0.67
C VAL A 150 5.15 -10.72 -2.14
N VAL A 151 6.17 -9.95 -2.57
CA VAL A 151 6.39 -9.60 -3.98
C VAL A 151 7.77 -10.10 -4.38
N ASN A 152 7.84 -11.06 -5.30
CA ASN A 152 9.10 -11.68 -5.72
C ASN A 152 10.13 -10.66 -6.23
N SER A 153 9.71 -9.58 -6.89
CA SER A 153 10.63 -8.52 -7.32
C SER A 153 11.24 -7.74 -6.15
N LEU A 154 10.54 -7.60 -5.00
CA LEU A 154 11.15 -7.02 -3.78
C LEU A 154 12.19 -7.96 -3.19
N LEU A 155 11.85 -9.24 -3.08
CA LEU A 155 12.77 -10.26 -2.58
C LEU A 155 14.03 -10.34 -3.47
N GLU A 156 13.87 -10.31 -4.78
CA GLU A 156 14.98 -10.27 -5.74
C GLU A 156 15.93 -9.08 -5.48
N GLN A 157 15.37 -7.89 -5.19
CA GLN A 157 16.15 -6.69 -4.89
C GLN A 157 16.90 -6.80 -3.55
N LEU A 158 16.30 -7.43 -2.53
CA LEU A 158 16.98 -7.69 -1.25
C LEU A 158 18.12 -8.69 -1.43
N ARG A 159 17.89 -9.80 -2.15
CA ARG A 159 18.91 -10.81 -2.49
C ARG A 159 20.09 -10.21 -3.22
N ALA A 160 19.83 -9.38 -4.24
CA ALA A 160 20.87 -8.73 -5.02
C ALA A 160 21.76 -7.78 -4.19
N ARG A 161 21.25 -7.30 -3.05
CA ARG A 161 22.00 -6.45 -2.09
C ARG A 161 22.61 -7.26 -0.93
N GLY A 162 22.47 -8.58 -0.92
CA GLY A 162 22.92 -9.43 0.19
C GLY A 162 22.15 -9.22 1.49
N ILE A 163 20.95 -8.65 1.43
CA ILE A 163 20.09 -8.41 2.60
C ILE A 163 19.23 -9.64 2.86
N GLY A 164 19.30 -10.18 4.07
CA GLY A 164 18.45 -11.29 4.49
C GLY A 164 16.99 -10.84 4.65
N TYR A 165 16.04 -11.75 4.45
CA TYR A 165 14.62 -11.44 4.62
C TYR A 165 13.80 -12.59 5.19
N VAL A 166 12.64 -12.23 5.73
CA VAL A 166 11.57 -13.15 6.12
C VAL A 166 10.35 -12.84 5.27
N PRO A 167 10.00 -13.69 4.29
CA PRO A 167 8.80 -13.48 3.49
C PRO A 167 7.57 -13.87 4.33
N CYS A 168 6.58 -12.98 4.40
CA CYS A 168 5.35 -13.19 5.17
C CYS A 168 4.12 -12.78 4.38
N ASP A 169 3.15 -13.69 4.28
CA ASP A 169 1.86 -13.47 3.62
C ASP A 169 0.80 -14.33 4.27
N LEU A 170 -0.43 -13.83 4.41
CA LEU A 170 -1.53 -14.58 5.02
C LEU A 170 -1.82 -15.88 4.27
N LYS A 171 -1.57 -15.92 2.96
CA LYS A 171 -1.76 -17.10 2.13
C LYS A 171 -0.69 -18.18 2.36
N GLY A 172 0.47 -17.81 2.89
CA GLY A 172 1.63 -18.70 3.02
C GLY A 172 2.18 -19.17 1.66
N GLY A 173 2.70 -20.39 1.61
CA GLY A 173 3.29 -20.99 0.42
C GLY A 173 4.81 -20.90 0.40
N ALA A 174 5.39 -20.76 -0.79
CA ALA A 174 6.84 -20.65 -0.98
C ALA A 174 7.18 -19.50 -1.93
N THR A 175 8.34 -18.89 -1.72
CA THR A 175 8.91 -17.90 -2.65
C THR A 175 9.31 -18.58 -3.96
N GLU A 176 9.65 -17.79 -4.97
CA GLU A 176 10.20 -18.30 -6.22
C GLU A 176 11.50 -19.10 -6.05
N TRP A 177 12.21 -18.92 -4.94
CA TRP A 177 13.41 -19.70 -4.60
C TRP A 177 13.13 -20.88 -3.66
N GLY A 178 11.86 -21.25 -3.47
CA GLY A 178 11.47 -22.39 -2.63
C GLY A 178 11.54 -22.12 -1.12
N GLU A 179 11.73 -20.87 -0.70
CA GLU A 179 11.79 -20.52 0.72
C GLU A 179 10.36 -20.45 1.30
N PRO A 180 10.10 -20.98 2.51
CA PRO A 180 8.77 -20.98 3.08
C PRO A 180 8.31 -19.57 3.45
N VAL A 181 7.09 -19.21 3.05
CA VAL A 181 6.42 -17.95 3.40
C VAL A 181 5.73 -18.11 4.75
N ARG A 182 6.10 -17.27 5.72
CA ARG A 182 5.48 -17.20 7.04
C ARG A 182 4.06 -16.63 6.93
N THR A 183 3.19 -16.99 7.88
CA THR A 183 1.79 -16.54 7.90
C THR A 183 1.49 -15.62 9.07
N ASP A 184 2.38 -15.52 10.05
CA ASP A 184 2.26 -14.63 11.21
C ASP A 184 3.38 -13.58 11.21
N ALA A 185 3.06 -12.38 10.71
CA ALA A 185 4.01 -11.27 10.73
C ALA A 185 4.39 -10.85 12.15
N ARG A 186 3.48 -10.98 13.12
CA ARG A 186 3.70 -10.52 14.51
C ARG A 186 4.76 -11.36 15.21
N ALA A 187 4.77 -12.67 14.96
CA ALA A 187 5.77 -13.58 15.47
C ALA A 187 7.19 -13.24 14.97
N GLU A 188 7.32 -12.66 13.78
CA GLU A 188 8.60 -12.39 13.13
C GLU A 188 9.16 -10.98 13.43
N LEU A 189 8.34 -10.09 14.02
CA LEU A 189 8.71 -8.67 14.25
C LEU A 189 9.99 -8.51 15.09
N ALA A 190 10.14 -9.30 16.16
CA ALA A 190 11.30 -9.20 17.05
C ALA A 190 12.60 -9.75 16.43
N HIS A 191 12.52 -10.40 15.28
CA HIS A 191 13.64 -11.07 14.62
C HIS A 191 14.18 -10.31 13.41
N CYS A 192 13.62 -9.13 13.10
CA CYS A 192 13.96 -8.34 11.92
C CYS A 192 14.34 -6.90 12.32
N ASP A 193 15.30 -6.32 11.58
CA ASP A 193 15.82 -4.98 11.84
C ASP A 193 15.06 -3.89 11.06
N ALA A 194 14.23 -4.29 10.09
CA ALA A 194 13.35 -3.41 9.33
C ALA A 194 12.15 -4.19 8.77
N ILE A 195 11.11 -3.45 8.39
CA ILE A 195 9.87 -4.01 7.85
C ILE A 195 9.56 -3.32 6.51
N LEU A 196 9.36 -4.13 5.46
CA LEU A 196 8.69 -3.72 4.23
C LEU A 196 7.27 -4.28 4.26
N ALA A 197 6.25 -3.43 4.28
CA ALA A 197 4.86 -3.87 4.36
C ALA A 197 3.99 -3.31 3.23
N SER A 198 3.15 -4.18 2.66
CA SER A 198 2.14 -3.80 1.68
C SER A 198 1.05 -2.94 2.32
N GLY A 199 0.54 -1.96 1.57
CA GLY A 199 -0.66 -1.21 1.94
C GLY A 199 -1.89 -2.10 2.15
N MET A 200 -1.91 -3.33 1.64
CA MET A 200 -2.96 -4.33 1.89
C MET A 200 -3.21 -4.62 3.38
N THR A 201 -2.21 -4.38 4.22
CA THR A 201 -2.34 -4.48 5.69
C THR A 201 -3.43 -3.56 6.26
N LEU A 202 -3.78 -2.46 5.57
CA LEU A 202 -4.93 -1.62 5.91
C LEU A 202 -6.25 -2.32 5.62
N GLY A 203 -6.37 -2.95 4.46
CA GLY A 203 -7.61 -3.57 3.97
C GLY A 203 -8.00 -4.86 4.70
N ASN A 204 -7.03 -5.54 5.32
CA ASN A 204 -7.26 -6.76 6.10
C ASN A 204 -7.09 -6.56 7.63
N GLY A 205 -6.84 -5.32 8.08
CA GLY A 205 -6.75 -4.99 9.51
C GLY A 205 -5.44 -5.36 10.22
N SER A 206 -4.41 -5.82 9.49
CA SER A 206 -3.12 -6.22 10.07
C SER A 206 -2.08 -5.09 10.21
N PHE A 207 -2.42 -3.84 9.86
CA PHE A 207 -1.50 -2.71 9.92
C PHE A 207 -1.11 -2.28 11.35
N GLN A 208 -2.07 -2.20 12.28
CA GLN A 208 -1.84 -1.60 13.60
C GLN A 208 -0.73 -2.29 14.41
N PRO A 209 -0.64 -3.63 14.48
CA PRO A 209 0.46 -4.29 15.18
C PRO A 209 1.86 -3.96 14.61
N LEU A 210 1.97 -3.74 13.30
CA LEU A 210 3.23 -3.33 12.66
C LEU A 210 3.61 -1.90 13.08
N LEU A 211 2.64 -1.00 13.05
CA LEU A 211 2.81 0.39 13.45
C LEU A 211 3.21 0.51 14.92
N ASP A 212 2.50 -0.19 15.81
CA ASP A 212 2.77 -0.17 17.26
C ASP A 212 4.17 -0.71 17.59
N HIS A 213 4.59 -1.78 16.89
CA HIS A 213 5.94 -2.31 17.04
C HIS A 213 6.98 -1.28 16.60
N ALA A 214 6.86 -0.76 15.37
CA ALA A 214 7.81 0.20 14.81
C ALA A 214 7.92 1.48 15.67
N ALA A 215 6.79 2.00 16.16
CA ALA A 215 6.76 3.16 17.04
C ALA A 215 7.43 2.89 18.40
N ARG A 216 7.26 1.68 18.95
CA ARG A 216 7.82 1.29 20.25
C ARG A 216 9.33 1.00 20.20
N THR A 217 9.80 0.38 19.13
CA THR A 217 11.19 -0.10 19.03
C THR A 217 12.08 0.81 18.20
N GLY A 218 11.50 1.74 17.44
CA GLY A 218 12.21 2.49 16.41
C GLY A 218 12.54 1.66 15.17
N THR A 219 12.02 0.42 15.05
CA THR A 219 12.23 -0.43 13.87
C THR A 219 11.70 0.29 12.62
N PRO A 220 12.51 0.53 11.58
CA PRO A 220 12.07 1.16 10.35
C PRO A 220 10.94 0.38 9.68
N LEU A 221 9.77 1.02 9.55
CA LEU A 221 8.62 0.49 8.82
C LEU A 221 8.40 1.28 7.53
N VAL A 222 8.74 0.66 6.40
CA VAL A 222 8.55 1.21 5.06
C VAL A 222 7.31 0.57 4.43
N MET A 223 6.39 1.43 3.98
CA MET A 223 5.17 0.98 3.31
C MET A 223 5.31 1.06 1.79
N PHE A 224 4.86 0.05 1.06
CA PHE A 224 4.66 0.14 -0.40
C PHE A 224 3.18 -0.03 -0.72
N ALA A 225 2.59 0.95 -1.38
CA ALA A 225 1.16 1.18 -1.26
C ALA A 225 0.50 1.52 -2.59
N GLN A 226 -0.25 0.55 -3.12
CA GLN A 226 -1.35 0.81 -4.05
C GLN A 226 -2.64 1.02 -3.24
N THR A 227 -2.92 0.13 -2.29
CA THR A 227 -3.92 0.35 -1.23
C THR A 227 -3.48 1.46 -0.29
N GLY A 228 -4.33 2.45 -0.05
CA GLY A 228 -4.11 3.47 0.98
C GLY A 228 -2.87 4.35 0.71
N SER A 229 -2.62 4.67 -0.57
CA SER A 229 -1.45 5.43 -1.02
C SER A 229 -1.38 6.85 -0.41
N ALA A 230 -2.52 7.50 -0.14
CA ALA A 230 -2.66 8.76 0.59
C ALA A 230 -2.92 8.58 2.10
N VAL A 231 -3.37 7.40 2.53
CA VAL A 231 -3.56 7.07 3.95
C VAL A 231 -2.21 6.93 4.67
N LEU A 232 -1.32 6.08 4.15
CA LEU A 232 -0.07 5.70 4.83
C LEU A 232 0.90 6.87 5.09
N PRO A 233 1.03 7.88 4.21
CA PRO A 233 1.85 9.06 4.50
C PRO A 233 1.42 9.83 5.76
N ARG A 234 0.17 9.66 6.25
CA ARG A 234 -0.30 10.30 7.48
C ARG A 234 0.28 9.69 8.76
N PHE A 235 0.98 8.55 8.64
CA PHE A 235 1.63 7.86 9.75
C PHE A 235 3.15 8.06 9.78
N LEU A 236 3.70 8.90 8.89
CA LEU A 236 5.12 9.24 8.87
C LEU A 236 5.54 9.86 10.22
N GLY A 237 6.62 9.35 10.81
CA GLY A 237 7.11 9.78 12.12
C GLY A 237 6.30 9.27 13.32
N ALA A 238 5.15 8.65 13.07
CA ALA A 238 4.29 8.00 14.07
C ALA A 238 4.50 6.47 14.14
N GLY A 239 5.58 5.98 13.53
CA GLY A 239 5.94 4.57 13.41
C GLY A 239 6.29 4.19 11.96
N VAL A 240 5.64 4.79 10.96
CA VAL A 240 6.07 4.64 9.56
C VAL A 240 7.28 5.54 9.30
N SER A 241 8.34 4.96 8.74
CA SER A 241 9.58 5.68 8.42
C SER A 241 9.62 6.19 6.97
N ALA A 242 8.98 5.47 6.05
CA ALA A 242 8.89 5.86 4.64
C ALA A 242 7.67 5.23 3.95
N VAL A 243 7.24 5.83 2.84
CA VAL A 243 6.16 5.31 1.99
C VAL A 243 6.56 5.42 0.52
N SER A 244 6.42 4.33 -0.22
CA SER A 244 6.36 4.31 -1.68
C SER A 244 4.89 4.21 -2.09
N ALA A 245 4.28 5.36 -2.33
CA ALA A 245 2.87 5.49 -2.70
C ALA A 245 2.70 5.41 -4.22
N GLU A 246 1.73 4.65 -4.68
CA GLU A 246 1.42 4.45 -6.09
C GLU A 246 -0.09 4.63 -6.29
N PRO A 247 -0.53 5.84 -6.65
CA PRO A 247 -1.93 6.10 -6.93
C PRO A 247 -2.36 5.44 -8.24
N TYR A 248 -3.67 5.28 -8.44
CA TYR A 248 -4.21 4.85 -9.72
C TYR A 248 -3.90 5.89 -10.82
N PRO A 249 -3.53 5.48 -12.06
CA PRO A 249 -3.43 4.10 -12.55
C PRO A 249 -2.12 3.40 -12.13
N PHE A 250 -2.23 2.11 -11.80
CA PHE A 250 -1.11 1.29 -11.35
C PHE A 250 -0.15 0.87 -12.47
N PHE A 251 1.10 0.54 -12.11
CA PHE A 251 2.18 0.19 -13.06
C PHE A 251 1.84 -0.99 -13.97
N TRP A 252 0.92 -1.86 -13.55
CA TRP A 252 0.57 -3.08 -14.25
C TRP A 252 -0.56 -2.91 -15.28
N LEU A 253 -1.14 -1.71 -15.40
CA LEU A 253 -2.22 -1.39 -16.36
C LEU A 253 -1.73 -0.96 -17.74
N ASP A 254 -0.52 -0.42 -17.83
CA ASP A 254 0.04 0.17 -19.05
C ASP A 254 1.52 -0.21 -19.22
N GLY A 255 2.11 0.00 -20.39
CA GLY A 255 3.55 -0.20 -20.65
C GLY A 255 4.38 1.10 -20.65
N GLY A 256 3.72 2.26 -20.62
CA GLY A 256 4.34 3.59 -20.63
C GLY A 256 5.04 3.96 -19.32
N PRO A 257 5.69 5.13 -19.28
CA PRO A 257 6.28 5.64 -18.05
C PRO A 257 5.19 5.90 -17.01
N GLY A 258 5.47 5.56 -15.76
CA GLY A 258 4.60 5.86 -14.61
C GLY A 258 5.34 6.62 -13.52
N VAL A 259 4.60 7.06 -12.51
CA VAL A 259 5.17 7.77 -11.35
C VAL A 259 4.69 7.09 -10.08
N ILE A 260 5.63 6.79 -9.19
CA ILE A 260 5.35 6.53 -7.78
C ILE A 260 5.83 7.72 -6.96
N HIS A 261 5.30 7.90 -5.77
CA HIS A 261 5.61 9.02 -4.89
C HIS A 261 6.26 8.51 -3.60
N ARG A 262 7.48 8.98 -3.35
CA ARG A 262 8.27 8.61 -2.18
C ARG A 262 8.09 9.63 -1.07
N TYR A 263 7.83 9.15 0.14
CA TYR A 263 7.80 9.94 1.37
C TYR A 263 8.80 9.38 2.37
N GLY A 264 9.40 10.24 3.21
CA GLY A 264 10.39 9.80 4.21
C GLY A 264 11.61 9.10 3.58
N GLY A 265 12.32 8.30 4.37
CA GLY A 265 13.55 7.59 3.97
C GLY A 265 14.82 8.46 3.99
N SER A 266 15.99 7.82 4.03
CA SER A 266 17.28 8.51 3.93
C SER A 266 17.44 9.17 2.56
N ARG A 267 18.07 10.35 2.54
CA ARG A 267 18.54 10.99 1.30
C ARG A 267 19.86 10.37 0.88
#